data_AF-A0A671THQ6-F1
#
_entry.id   AF-A0A671THQ6-F1
#
_cell.length_a   1.000
_cell.length_b   1.000
_cell.length_c   1.000
_cell.angle_alpha   90.00
_cell.angle_beta   90.00
_cell.angle_gamma   90.00
#
_symmetry.space_group_name_H-M   'P 1'
#
loop_
_entity.id
_entity.type
_entity.pdbx_description
1 polymer ?
#
loop_
_entity_poly.entity_id
_entity_poly.type
_entity_poly.pdbx_seq_one_letter_code
_entity_poly.pdbx_strand_id
1 'polypeptide(L)'
;LTSVGASCLWRPRGRCGAEAGPSLRCDLPVNLLRRGCEVEFMERSEIKVEVNATVSSTQVSPQDISITLRPGSKANIIVAVEQLERYPVDLYYLVDVSASMQENLDHLKTVGVALSLRMTEHSADLWLGFGSFVDKPVSPYINVHPSKINNPCSDYEIRCRPAHGFHHVLGMTGNMSEFTRTIKRQRISGNMDTPEGGLDAMLQAAVCQKAVGWRPEAKRLLLLMTDQPSHLALDSRLAGIVTPHDGLCHLENNVYTGSTKMDHPSLGQLSEKLLENHIYSIFAVEKQQYQWYEELVRLLPGSHLGKLGLFQAPNLIELVVDAYKVFFNITIGMHSCPDHGEDEDVTVTVRPVGYNESTVIRIHSKCRCSCGPTKRCNDDSQSQCSGTPDSTNQGPRPDPGLIQDSNRDSTRNCRADGADVDCSGRGVCECGRCVCEQSRLGAVYGKHCEIDEFSCPYGGGLVCGGRGVCVSGRCVCQDGWTGDSCGCPVSTATCRSADGSLCSGRGRCVCGRCVCDDSRRYGDFCERCPACQSTCQSNWRCVDCHLSHGLTQKEGGHCNNTCAPLVGYTEDVPGTAGLANRIFQHLCSPYKHPENGAFSDLSSGLTIINDI
;
A
#
# COMPACT_ATOMS: atom_id res chain seq x y z
N LEU A 1 -3.16 -4.88 -35.11
CA LEU A 1 -4.07 -5.39 -34.06
C LEU A 1 -3.67 -4.93 -32.65
N THR A 2 -2.46 -4.42 -32.43
CA THR A 2 -1.93 -4.00 -31.11
C THR A 2 -2.58 -2.75 -30.49
N SER A 3 -3.36 -1.96 -31.24
CA SER A 3 -3.91 -0.66 -30.79
C SER A 3 -5.43 -0.60 -30.67
N VAL A 4 -6.14 -1.72 -30.81
CA VAL A 4 -7.61 -1.77 -30.69
C VAL A 4 -7.96 -2.39 -29.34
N GLY A 5 -8.59 -1.58 -28.47
CA GLY A 5 -8.84 -1.96 -27.08
C GLY A 5 -9.68 -3.22 -26.91
N ALA A 6 -9.73 -3.74 -25.68
CA ALA A 6 -10.29 -5.05 -25.32
C ALA A 6 -11.77 -5.32 -25.71
N SER A 7 -12.48 -4.37 -26.32
CA SER A 7 -13.87 -4.48 -26.78
C SER A 7 -14.02 -4.72 -28.29
N CYS A 8 -12.93 -4.81 -29.04
CA CYS A 8 -12.93 -4.86 -30.50
C CYS A 8 -12.83 -6.29 -31.03
N LEU A 9 -13.61 -6.62 -32.07
CA LEU A 9 -13.63 -7.95 -32.70
C LEU A 9 -13.13 -7.87 -34.13
N TRP A 10 -12.45 -8.92 -34.61
CA TRP A 10 -11.94 -9.07 -35.98
C TRP A 10 -12.79 -10.06 -36.79
N ARG A 11 -12.67 -10.02 -38.13
CA ARG A 11 -13.43 -10.91 -39.02
C ARG A 11 -12.77 -11.19 -40.40
N PRO A 12 -12.75 -12.44 -40.90
CA PRO A 12 -12.42 -12.76 -42.30
C PRO A 12 -13.53 -12.37 -43.30
N ARG A 13 -13.19 -12.32 -44.60
CA ARG A 13 -14.02 -11.80 -45.72
C ARG A 13 -15.26 -12.67 -46.03
N GLY A 14 -16.38 -12.05 -46.43
CA GLY A 14 -17.37 -12.70 -47.32
C GLY A 14 -18.84 -12.86 -46.88
N ARG A 15 -19.27 -12.52 -45.66
CA ARG A 15 -20.71 -12.67 -45.22
C ARG A 15 -21.20 -11.57 -44.25
N CYS A 16 -21.01 -10.30 -44.57
CA CYS A 16 -21.79 -9.21 -43.96
C CYS A 16 -22.28 -8.34 -45.13
N GLY A 17 -23.34 -7.55 -44.94
CA GLY A 17 -23.89 -6.73 -46.02
C GLY A 17 -22.87 -5.73 -46.57
N ALA A 18 -22.74 -5.70 -47.90
CA ALA A 18 -21.84 -4.86 -48.70
C ALA A 18 -20.33 -5.11 -48.56
N GLU A 19 -19.60 -4.84 -49.65
CA GLU A 19 -18.15 -4.99 -49.76
C GLU A 19 -17.38 -3.90 -49.00
N ALA A 20 -17.35 -4.03 -47.68
CA ALA A 20 -16.62 -3.12 -46.82
C ALA A 20 -15.09 -3.34 -46.91
N GLY A 21 -14.34 -2.24 -47.07
CA GLY A 21 -12.88 -2.24 -47.14
C GLY A 21 -12.19 -2.77 -45.88
N PRO A 22 -10.86 -3.03 -45.91
CA PRO A 22 -10.15 -3.74 -44.83
C PRO A 22 -10.23 -3.06 -43.45
N SER A 23 -10.39 -1.73 -43.39
CA SER A 23 -10.56 -0.97 -42.15
C SER A 23 -11.90 -1.21 -41.43
N LEU A 24 -12.92 -1.72 -42.11
CA LEU A 24 -14.29 -1.90 -41.58
C LEU A 24 -14.52 -3.30 -40.95
N ARG A 25 -13.45 -4.11 -40.84
CA ARG A 25 -13.48 -5.48 -40.30
C ARG A 25 -13.13 -5.58 -38.81
N CYS A 26 -12.70 -4.48 -38.19
CA CYS A 26 -12.49 -4.40 -36.75
C CYS A 26 -13.40 -3.33 -36.16
N ASP A 27 -14.35 -3.71 -35.31
CA ASP A 27 -15.32 -2.78 -34.71
C ASP A 27 -15.89 -3.35 -33.39
N LEU A 28 -16.70 -2.56 -32.69
CA LEU A 28 -17.49 -3.00 -31.54
C LEU A 28 -18.54 -4.04 -31.98
N PRO A 29 -18.88 -5.03 -31.14
CA PRO A 29 -19.79 -6.11 -31.51
C PRO A 29 -21.20 -5.62 -31.90
N VAL A 30 -21.66 -4.52 -31.30
CA VAL A 30 -22.94 -3.87 -31.65
C VAL A 30 -22.92 -3.29 -33.07
N ASN A 31 -21.79 -2.73 -33.50
CA ASN A 31 -21.64 -2.14 -34.83
C ASN A 31 -21.52 -3.23 -35.91
N LEU A 32 -20.83 -4.34 -35.62
CA LEU A 32 -20.79 -5.52 -36.49
C LEU A 32 -22.20 -6.13 -36.67
N LEU A 33 -22.95 -6.30 -35.58
CA LEU A 33 -24.34 -6.79 -35.64
C LEU A 33 -25.25 -5.88 -36.46
N ARG A 34 -25.16 -4.55 -36.28
CA ARG A 34 -25.93 -3.56 -37.07
C ARG A 34 -25.58 -3.58 -38.57
N ARG A 35 -24.39 -4.06 -38.95
CA ARG A 35 -23.97 -4.25 -40.35
C ARG A 35 -24.31 -5.65 -40.90
N GLY A 36 -25.14 -6.41 -40.20
CA GLY A 36 -25.59 -7.73 -40.62
C GLY A 36 -24.50 -8.81 -40.53
N CYS A 37 -23.56 -8.68 -39.58
CA CYS A 37 -22.61 -9.75 -39.29
C CYS A 37 -23.21 -10.76 -38.30
N GLU A 38 -23.20 -12.04 -38.69
CA GLU A 38 -23.65 -13.17 -37.88
C GLU A 38 -22.72 -13.43 -36.68
N VAL A 39 -23.30 -13.84 -35.54
CA VAL A 39 -22.58 -14.02 -34.26
C VAL A 39 -21.51 -15.12 -34.33
N GLU A 40 -21.76 -16.17 -35.11
CA GLU A 40 -20.87 -17.33 -35.26
C GLU A 40 -19.51 -16.99 -35.92
N PHE A 41 -19.43 -15.85 -36.63
CA PHE A 41 -18.21 -15.36 -37.27
C PHE A 41 -17.57 -14.18 -36.52
N MET A 42 -18.07 -13.85 -35.33
CA MET A 42 -17.51 -12.83 -34.45
C MET A 42 -16.55 -13.45 -33.43
N GLU A 43 -15.25 -13.27 -33.65
CA GLU A 43 -14.18 -13.73 -32.76
C GLU A 43 -14.25 -13.05 -31.37
N ARG A 44 -14.71 -13.78 -30.36
CA ARG A 44 -14.70 -13.37 -28.94
C ARG A 44 -13.70 -14.20 -28.15
N SER A 45 -12.54 -13.63 -27.84
CA SER A 45 -11.66 -14.16 -26.80
C SER A 45 -12.20 -13.77 -25.44
N GLU A 46 -13.01 -14.64 -24.82
CA GLU A 46 -13.49 -14.46 -23.45
C GLU A 46 -12.35 -14.54 -22.43
N ILE A 47 -12.46 -13.77 -21.36
CA ILE A 47 -11.59 -13.92 -20.18
C ILE A 47 -12.08 -15.15 -19.44
N LYS A 48 -11.20 -16.11 -19.16
CA LYS A 48 -11.52 -17.31 -18.39
C LYS A 48 -10.64 -17.40 -17.16
N VAL A 49 -11.24 -17.77 -16.04
CA VAL A 49 -10.56 -18.14 -14.80
C VAL A 49 -11.07 -19.53 -14.44
N GLU A 50 -10.22 -20.53 -14.62
CA GLU A 50 -10.52 -21.93 -14.34
C GLU A 50 -9.70 -22.33 -13.11
N VAL A 51 -10.40 -22.59 -12.00
CA VAL A 51 -9.79 -22.99 -10.73
C VAL A 51 -9.87 -24.50 -10.62
N ASN A 52 -8.73 -25.17 -10.74
CA ASN A 52 -8.63 -26.60 -10.47
C ASN A 52 -8.58 -26.80 -8.95
N ALA A 53 -9.76 -26.98 -8.36
CA ALA A 53 -9.90 -27.34 -6.95
C ALA A 53 -9.41 -28.77 -6.71
N THR A 54 -8.09 -28.94 -6.57
CA THR A 54 -7.50 -30.17 -6.04
C THR A 54 -7.99 -30.39 -4.62
N VAL A 55 -8.82 -31.42 -4.42
CA VAL A 55 -9.26 -31.86 -3.09
C VAL A 55 -8.12 -32.62 -2.40
N SER A 56 -7.11 -31.86 -2.00
CA SER A 56 -5.96 -32.30 -1.22
C SER A 56 -5.97 -31.62 0.15
N SER A 57 -5.41 -32.28 1.16
CA SER A 57 -5.28 -31.76 2.53
C SER A 57 -4.15 -30.73 2.63
N THR A 58 -4.22 -29.71 1.79
CA THR A 58 -3.15 -28.76 1.49
C THR A 58 -3.51 -27.39 2.03
N GLN A 59 -2.56 -26.75 2.68
CA GLN A 59 -2.77 -25.48 3.39
C GLN A 59 -2.99 -24.30 2.47
N VAL A 60 -2.52 -24.34 1.22
CA VAL A 60 -2.70 -23.26 0.24
C VAL A 60 -3.73 -23.69 -0.80
N SER A 61 -4.81 -22.92 -0.93
CA SER A 61 -5.93 -23.25 -1.82
C SER A 61 -6.41 -22.02 -2.61
N PRO A 62 -6.69 -22.17 -3.93
CA PRO A 62 -6.44 -23.35 -4.75
C PRO A 62 -4.94 -23.53 -5.07
N GLN A 63 -4.49 -24.74 -5.41
CA GLN A 63 -3.10 -24.97 -5.82
C GLN A 63 -2.83 -24.69 -7.30
N ASP A 64 -3.85 -24.79 -8.15
CA ASP A 64 -3.71 -24.74 -9.60
C ASP A 64 -4.81 -23.83 -10.19
N ILE A 65 -4.40 -22.71 -10.77
CA ILE A 65 -5.28 -21.72 -11.41
C ILE A 65 -4.84 -21.56 -12.86
N SER A 66 -5.77 -21.75 -13.80
CA SER A 66 -5.57 -21.36 -15.20
C SER A 66 -6.35 -20.07 -15.50
N ILE A 67 -5.70 -19.10 -16.11
CA ILE A 67 -6.28 -17.81 -16.49
C ILE A 67 -6.02 -17.59 -17.98
N THR A 68 -7.06 -17.41 -18.79
CA THR A 68 -6.92 -16.93 -20.17
C THR A 68 -7.15 -15.42 -20.21
N LEU A 69 -6.13 -14.66 -20.64
CA LEU A 69 -6.18 -13.20 -20.78
C LEU A 69 -6.00 -12.76 -22.24
N ARG A 70 -6.58 -11.60 -22.56
CA ARG A 70 -6.34 -10.84 -23.80
C ARG A 70 -5.69 -9.48 -23.51
N PRO A 71 -5.04 -8.81 -24.47
CA PRO A 71 -4.49 -7.46 -24.28
C PRO A 71 -5.52 -6.48 -23.72
N GLY A 72 -5.11 -5.72 -22.69
CA GLY A 72 -5.95 -4.77 -21.96
C GLY A 72 -6.99 -5.38 -21.00
N SER A 73 -6.90 -6.69 -20.68
CA SER A 73 -7.82 -7.36 -19.75
C SER A 73 -7.18 -7.71 -18.41
N LYS A 74 -8.01 -7.91 -17.38
CA LYS A 74 -7.60 -8.21 -16.00
C LYS A 74 -8.51 -9.27 -15.38
N ALA A 75 -7.94 -10.09 -14.50
CA ALA A 75 -8.63 -11.04 -13.66
C ALA A 75 -8.22 -10.83 -12.19
N ASN A 76 -9.16 -11.04 -11.27
CA ASN A 76 -8.91 -11.07 -9.83
C ASN A 76 -9.05 -12.50 -9.33
N ILE A 77 -8.13 -12.94 -8.49
CA ILE A 77 -8.15 -14.24 -7.84
C ILE A 77 -7.86 -14.09 -6.35
N ILE A 78 -8.42 -14.99 -5.55
CA ILE A 78 -8.15 -15.08 -4.11
C ILE A 78 -7.43 -16.40 -3.86
N VAL A 79 -6.28 -16.32 -3.21
CA VAL A 79 -5.55 -17.47 -2.69
C VAL A 79 -5.68 -17.45 -1.18
N ALA A 80 -6.40 -18.43 -0.62
CA ALA A 80 -6.60 -18.58 0.81
C ALA A 80 -5.57 -19.54 1.39
N VAL A 81 -5.13 -19.28 2.62
CA VAL A 81 -4.30 -20.23 3.38
C VAL A 81 -5.16 -20.85 4.48
N GLU A 82 -5.68 -22.05 4.23
CA GLU A 82 -6.47 -22.82 5.18
C GLU A 82 -5.54 -23.60 6.11
N GLN A 83 -5.40 -23.14 7.34
CA GLN A 83 -4.49 -23.75 8.29
C GLN A 83 -5.09 -25.02 8.90
N LEU A 84 -4.45 -26.16 8.62
CA LEU A 84 -4.69 -27.43 9.31
C LEU A 84 -4.59 -27.24 10.83
N GLU A 85 -5.51 -27.84 11.61
CA GLU A 85 -5.59 -27.76 13.08
C GLU A 85 -4.30 -28.16 13.84
N ARG A 86 -3.34 -28.77 13.14
CA ARG A 86 -2.06 -29.26 13.68
C ARG A 86 -0.83 -28.56 13.09
N TYR A 87 -0.98 -27.43 12.40
CA TYR A 87 0.19 -26.70 11.91
C TYR A 87 0.98 -26.09 13.08
N PRO A 88 2.28 -26.38 13.23
CA PRO A 88 3.04 -25.87 14.36
C PRO A 88 3.14 -24.34 14.35
N VAL A 89 3.03 -23.74 15.54
CA VAL A 89 3.10 -22.29 15.74
C VAL A 89 4.13 -21.98 16.81
N ASP A 90 5.01 -21.03 16.51
CA ASP A 90 5.96 -20.46 17.46
C ASP A 90 5.53 -19.01 17.74
N LEU A 91 5.19 -18.69 18.98
CA LEU A 91 4.81 -17.34 19.41
C LEU A 91 5.84 -16.80 20.41
N TYR A 92 6.65 -15.84 19.97
CA TYR A 92 7.64 -15.17 20.80
C TYR A 92 7.07 -13.85 21.33
N TYR A 93 6.97 -13.72 22.65
CA TYR A 93 6.62 -12.48 23.32
C TYR A 93 7.89 -11.64 23.48
N LEU A 94 7.91 -10.48 22.83
CA LEU A 94 8.97 -9.50 22.96
C LEU A 94 8.41 -8.26 23.66
N VAL A 95 8.73 -8.11 24.94
CA VAL A 95 7.99 -7.23 25.84
C VAL A 95 8.88 -6.14 26.39
N ASP A 96 8.42 -4.91 26.25
CA ASP A 96 8.94 -3.74 26.92
C ASP A 96 8.78 -3.89 28.43
N VAL A 97 9.88 -3.74 29.17
CA VAL A 97 9.91 -3.78 30.63
C VAL A 97 10.41 -2.45 31.23
N SER A 98 10.22 -1.34 30.53
CA SER A 98 10.36 0.02 31.05
C SER A 98 9.48 0.27 32.29
N ALA A 99 9.65 1.43 32.92
CA ALA A 99 8.90 1.77 34.13
C ALA A 99 7.41 2.05 33.87
N SER A 100 7.06 2.57 32.69
CA SER A 100 5.67 2.86 32.31
C SER A 100 4.86 1.58 32.09
N MET A 101 5.50 0.51 31.60
CA MET A 101 4.90 -0.81 31.40
C MET A 101 4.50 -1.56 32.70
N GLN A 102 4.57 -0.95 33.90
CA GLN A 102 4.26 -1.64 35.16
C GLN A 102 2.84 -2.23 35.20
N GLU A 103 1.80 -1.45 34.91
CA GLU A 103 0.40 -1.94 34.90
C GLU A 103 0.19 -2.98 33.79
N ASN A 104 0.79 -2.71 32.63
CA ASN A 104 0.73 -3.49 31.41
C ASN A 104 1.35 -4.89 31.62
N LEU A 105 2.45 -4.98 32.37
CA LEU A 105 3.08 -6.23 32.81
C LEU A 105 2.24 -6.99 33.85
N ASP A 106 1.56 -6.30 34.76
CA ASP A 106 0.67 -6.95 35.73
C ASP A 106 -0.57 -7.55 35.04
N HIS A 107 -1.12 -6.89 34.02
CA HIS A 107 -2.11 -7.47 33.13
C HIS A 107 -1.55 -8.64 32.31
N LEU A 108 -0.34 -8.52 31.74
CA LEU A 108 0.29 -9.60 30.95
C LEU A 108 0.44 -10.91 31.72
N LYS A 109 0.67 -10.87 33.05
CA LYS A 109 0.73 -12.06 33.93
C LYS A 109 -0.56 -12.89 33.94
N THR A 110 -1.68 -12.30 33.51
CA THR A 110 -2.98 -12.95 33.37
C THR A 110 -3.35 -13.12 31.89
N VAL A 111 -3.28 -12.04 31.11
CA VAL A 111 -3.68 -12.01 29.69
C VAL A 111 -2.78 -12.87 28.82
N GLY A 112 -1.46 -12.88 29.05
CA GLY A 112 -0.52 -13.72 28.29
C GLY A 112 -0.78 -15.22 28.46
N VAL A 113 -1.24 -15.64 29.64
CA VAL A 113 -1.67 -17.04 29.88
C VAL A 113 -2.99 -17.32 29.14
N ALA A 114 -3.96 -16.41 29.20
CA ALA A 114 -5.24 -16.56 28.51
C ALA A 114 -5.09 -16.59 26.98
N LEU A 115 -4.26 -15.71 26.40
CA LEU A 115 -3.89 -15.71 24.99
C LEU A 115 -3.20 -17.02 24.60
N SER A 116 -2.23 -17.48 25.38
CA SER A 116 -1.52 -18.72 25.12
C SER A 116 -2.46 -19.94 25.13
N LEU A 117 -3.43 -19.97 26.05
CA LEU A 117 -4.48 -20.99 26.05
C LEU A 117 -5.41 -20.88 24.82
N ARG A 118 -5.84 -19.67 24.43
CA ARG A 118 -6.68 -19.48 23.24
C ARG A 118 -5.96 -19.88 21.95
N MET A 119 -4.66 -19.67 21.85
CA MET A 119 -3.87 -20.15 20.71
C MET A 119 -3.81 -21.68 20.62
N THR A 120 -3.96 -22.43 21.73
CA THR A 120 -4.08 -23.90 21.68
C THR A 120 -5.41 -24.39 21.10
N GLU A 121 -6.42 -23.53 20.97
CA GLU A 121 -7.66 -23.85 20.21
C GLU A 121 -7.44 -23.76 18.69
N HIS A 122 -6.36 -23.09 18.25
CA HIS A 122 -6.06 -22.85 16.82
C HIS A 122 -4.87 -23.67 16.30
N SER A 123 -3.97 -24.10 17.17
CA SER A 123 -2.90 -25.06 16.86
C SER A 123 -2.61 -25.97 18.06
N ALA A 124 -2.64 -27.28 17.82
CA ALA A 124 -2.27 -28.28 18.82
C ALA A 124 -0.75 -28.36 19.10
N ASP A 125 0.10 -27.68 18.32
CA ASP A 125 1.57 -27.70 18.45
C ASP A 125 2.14 -26.27 18.59
N LEU A 126 1.70 -25.60 19.67
CA LEU A 126 2.10 -24.26 20.05
C LEU A 126 3.34 -24.27 20.95
N TRP A 127 4.39 -23.59 20.52
CA TRP A 127 5.58 -23.29 21.34
C TRP A 127 5.64 -21.79 21.65
N LEU A 128 6.11 -21.48 22.86
CA LEU A 128 6.12 -20.12 23.40
C LEU A 128 7.53 -19.73 23.83
N GLY A 129 7.92 -18.50 23.53
CA GLY A 129 9.18 -17.90 23.97
C GLY A 129 8.97 -16.52 24.57
N PHE A 130 9.95 -16.03 25.32
CA PHE A 130 9.89 -14.71 25.96
C PHE A 130 11.24 -13.99 25.92
N GLY A 131 11.21 -12.71 25.54
CA GLY A 131 12.32 -11.77 25.66
C GLY A 131 11.85 -10.43 26.24
N SER A 132 12.75 -9.76 26.94
CA SER A 132 12.53 -8.40 27.45
C SER A 132 13.47 -7.40 26.81
N PHE A 133 13.01 -6.17 26.65
CA PHE A 133 13.84 -5.04 26.26
C PHE A 133 13.50 -3.80 27.09
N VAL A 134 14.44 -2.87 27.12
CA VAL A 134 14.28 -1.49 27.59
C VAL A 134 14.97 -0.65 26.54
N ASP A 135 16.16 -0.09 26.83
CA ASP A 135 17.01 0.52 25.84
C ASP A 135 18.51 0.31 26.14
N LYS A 136 19.37 0.79 25.23
CA LYS A 136 20.83 0.66 25.28
C LYS A 136 21.37 1.16 26.63
N PRO A 137 22.12 0.34 27.39
CA PRO A 137 22.57 0.69 28.74
C PRO A 137 23.80 1.62 28.73
N VAL A 138 23.67 2.77 28.08
CA VAL A 138 24.66 3.86 27.99
C VAL A 138 23.98 5.23 28.10
N SER A 139 24.74 6.27 28.44
CA SER A 139 24.28 7.67 28.37
C SER A 139 24.08 8.07 26.90
N PRO A 140 23.01 8.79 26.52
CA PRO A 140 22.04 9.45 27.40
C PRO A 140 20.80 8.62 27.80
N TYR A 141 20.58 7.44 27.20
CA TYR A 141 19.38 6.61 27.38
C TYR A 141 19.14 6.14 28.82
N ILE A 142 20.23 6.01 29.61
CA ILE A 142 20.15 5.62 31.02
C ILE A 142 20.90 6.59 31.92
N ASN A 143 20.47 6.64 33.19
CA ASN A 143 21.17 7.38 34.22
C ASN A 143 22.40 6.58 34.71
N VAL A 144 23.59 7.03 34.33
CA VAL A 144 24.88 6.41 34.68
C VAL A 144 25.36 6.70 36.11
N HIS A 145 24.54 7.33 36.96
CA HIS A 145 24.89 7.53 38.38
C HIS A 145 25.01 6.18 39.11
N PRO A 146 25.99 5.96 40.01
CA PRO A 146 26.23 4.64 40.62
C PRO A 146 25.04 4.02 41.37
N SER A 147 24.16 4.83 41.97
CA SER A 147 22.92 4.33 42.61
C SER A 147 21.86 3.86 41.60
N LYS A 148 21.92 4.38 40.36
CA LYS A 148 20.95 4.16 39.28
C LYS A 148 21.31 2.97 38.40
N ILE A 149 22.60 2.74 38.14
CA ILE A 149 23.08 1.58 37.36
C ILE A 149 22.49 0.25 37.88
N ASN A 150 22.49 0.05 39.21
CA ASN A 150 21.98 -1.18 39.82
C ASN A 150 20.48 -1.16 40.12
N ASN A 151 19.87 0.03 40.21
CA ASN A 151 18.44 0.22 40.43
C ASN A 151 17.97 1.58 39.86
N PRO A 152 17.55 1.65 38.59
CA PRO A 152 17.09 2.89 37.96
C PRO A 152 15.98 3.58 38.76
N CYS A 153 15.07 2.78 39.33
CA CYS A 153 13.86 3.23 40.03
C CYS A 153 14.11 3.65 41.50
N SER A 154 15.36 3.87 41.89
CA SER A 154 15.78 4.18 43.27
C SER A 154 15.19 5.47 43.87
N ASP A 155 14.67 6.40 43.06
CA ASP A 155 14.04 7.64 43.58
C ASP A 155 12.62 7.39 44.12
N TYR A 156 12.00 6.27 43.72
CA TYR A 156 10.64 5.89 44.10
C TYR A 156 10.64 4.82 45.21
N GLU A 157 11.80 4.53 45.82
CA GLU A 157 12.05 3.42 46.76
C GLU A 157 11.74 2.01 46.20
N ILE A 158 11.38 1.91 44.91
CA ILE A 158 11.12 0.67 44.20
C ILE A 158 12.44 0.03 43.77
N ARG A 159 12.56 -1.28 43.95
CA ARG A 159 13.69 -2.08 43.45
C ARG A 159 13.35 -2.70 42.09
N CYS A 160 13.84 -2.14 41.00
CA CYS A 160 13.66 -2.67 39.65
C CYS A 160 14.91 -3.41 39.14
N ARG A 161 14.93 -3.84 37.87
CA ARG A 161 16.11 -4.44 37.20
C ARG A 161 17.03 -3.35 36.65
N PRO A 162 18.36 -3.60 36.55
CA PRO A 162 19.24 -2.77 35.71
C PRO A 162 18.73 -2.66 34.28
N ALA A 163 18.96 -1.51 33.66
CA ALA A 163 18.64 -1.27 32.25
C ALA A 163 19.44 -2.20 31.33
N HIS A 164 18.83 -2.59 30.22
CA HIS A 164 19.40 -3.51 29.25
C HIS A 164 18.72 -3.34 27.89
N GLY A 165 19.48 -3.49 26.80
CA GLY A 165 18.94 -3.41 25.45
C GLY A 165 17.99 -4.56 25.15
N PHE A 166 18.51 -5.78 24.99
CA PHE A 166 17.69 -6.98 24.78
C PHE A 166 18.20 -8.17 25.58
N HIS A 167 17.30 -8.80 26.32
CA HIS A 167 17.50 -10.08 27.00
C HIS A 167 16.55 -11.14 26.44
N HIS A 168 17.11 -12.24 25.97
CA HIS A 168 16.36 -13.46 25.75
C HIS A 168 16.14 -14.17 27.10
N VAL A 169 14.88 -14.39 27.51
CA VAL A 169 14.58 -14.90 28.87
C VAL A 169 14.18 -16.37 28.85
N LEU A 170 13.44 -16.79 27.82
CA LEU A 170 12.95 -18.15 27.66
C LEU A 170 12.99 -18.56 26.19
N GLY A 171 13.78 -19.59 25.89
CA GLY A 171 13.79 -20.29 24.61
C GLY A 171 12.45 -20.96 24.32
N MET A 172 12.14 -21.14 23.04
CA MET A 172 10.88 -21.73 22.61
C MET A 172 10.61 -23.07 23.31
N THR A 173 9.45 -23.16 23.96
CA THR A 173 9.05 -24.34 24.73
C THR A 173 7.55 -24.58 24.64
N GLY A 174 7.14 -25.85 24.57
CA GLY A 174 5.75 -26.27 24.76
C GLY A 174 5.31 -26.30 26.23
N ASN A 175 6.22 -26.04 27.19
CA ASN A 175 5.92 -26.10 28.62
C ASN A 175 5.22 -24.84 29.13
N MET A 176 3.88 -24.82 29.03
CA MET A 176 3.02 -23.74 29.52
C MET A 176 3.28 -23.33 30.99
N SER A 177 3.66 -24.28 31.85
CA SER A 177 3.97 -24.00 33.27
C SER A 177 5.27 -23.22 33.43
N GLU A 178 6.27 -23.52 32.60
CA GLU A 178 7.53 -22.78 32.56
C GLU A 178 7.36 -21.37 31.99
N PHE A 179 6.62 -21.24 30.89
CA PHE A 179 6.24 -19.95 30.31
C PHE A 179 5.49 -19.07 31.32
N THR A 180 4.44 -19.61 31.95
CA THR A 180 3.66 -18.91 33.00
C THR A 180 4.54 -18.49 34.18
N ARG A 181 5.46 -19.35 34.62
CA ARG A 181 6.44 -19.05 35.69
C ARG A 181 7.39 -17.92 35.28
N THR A 182 7.79 -17.86 34.01
CA THR A 182 8.68 -16.82 33.48
C THR A 182 7.98 -15.47 33.43
N ILE A 183 6.77 -15.36 32.87
CA ILE A 183 6.02 -14.09 32.84
C ILE A 183 5.77 -13.57 34.26
N LYS A 184 5.33 -14.43 35.19
CA LYS A 184 5.07 -14.05 36.59
C LYS A 184 6.30 -13.56 37.36
N ARG A 185 7.52 -13.83 36.87
CA ARG A 185 8.78 -13.39 37.47
C ARG A 185 9.37 -12.13 36.83
N GLN A 186 8.75 -11.57 35.79
CA GLN A 186 9.19 -10.31 35.21
C GLN A 186 8.97 -9.14 36.16
N ARG A 187 9.87 -8.18 36.07
CA ARG A 187 9.94 -6.98 36.89
C ARG A 187 10.38 -5.85 35.97
N ILE A 188 9.82 -4.66 36.16
CA ILE A 188 10.24 -3.46 35.44
C ILE A 188 11.74 -3.17 35.62
N SER A 189 12.21 -2.28 34.76
CA SER A 189 13.49 -1.60 34.75
C SER A 189 13.23 -0.09 34.61
N GLY A 190 14.19 0.68 34.08
CA GLY A 190 13.98 2.08 33.72
C GLY A 190 15.13 2.67 32.91
N ASN A 191 14.76 3.55 32.00
CA ASN A 191 15.54 4.43 31.11
C ASN A 191 15.35 5.90 31.54
N MET A 192 15.84 6.85 30.74
CA MET A 192 15.80 8.30 31.00
C MET A 192 14.96 9.08 29.98
N ASP A 193 15.02 8.70 28.72
CA ASP A 193 14.23 9.27 27.62
C ASP A 193 12.98 8.43 27.33
N THR A 194 12.27 8.78 26.25
CA THR A 194 10.94 8.24 25.95
C THR A 194 10.94 7.12 24.90
N PRO A 195 11.77 7.15 23.84
CA PRO A 195 11.84 6.02 22.92
C PRO A 195 12.62 4.83 23.54
N GLU A 196 12.31 3.63 23.06
CA GLU A 196 12.87 2.37 23.59
C GLU A 196 13.66 1.60 22.51
N GLY A 197 14.48 0.64 22.93
CA GLY A 197 15.31 -0.23 22.09
C GLY A 197 14.55 -1.33 21.34
N GLY A 198 13.24 -1.18 21.11
CA GLY A 198 12.35 -2.24 20.60
C GLY A 198 12.78 -2.87 19.28
N LEU A 199 13.21 -2.06 18.29
CA LEU A 199 13.64 -2.57 16.98
C LEU A 199 14.96 -3.35 17.04
N ASP A 200 15.86 -2.96 17.94
CA ASP A 200 17.14 -3.63 18.24
C ASP A 200 16.83 -5.06 18.75
N ALA A 201 15.87 -5.15 19.67
CA ALA A 201 15.40 -6.39 20.25
C ALA A 201 14.62 -7.27 19.24
N MET A 202 13.81 -6.67 18.36
CA MET A 202 13.13 -7.40 17.27
C MET A 202 14.13 -8.03 16.30
N LEU A 203 15.16 -7.30 15.87
CA LEU A 203 16.15 -7.84 14.96
C LEU A 203 16.92 -8.98 15.62
N GLN A 204 17.42 -8.80 16.85
CA GLN A 204 18.13 -9.87 17.57
C GLN A 204 17.25 -11.10 17.77
N ALA A 205 15.97 -10.95 18.13
CA ALA A 205 15.02 -12.06 18.19
C ALA A 205 14.81 -12.76 16.82
N ALA A 206 14.88 -12.01 15.72
CA ALA A 206 14.73 -12.55 14.37
C ALA A 206 15.97 -13.32 13.88
N VAL A 207 17.19 -12.79 14.11
CA VAL A 207 18.43 -13.38 13.56
C VAL A 207 19.07 -14.42 14.48
N CYS A 208 18.80 -14.40 15.79
CA CYS A 208 19.32 -15.37 16.75
C CYS A 208 18.56 -16.71 16.77
N GLN A 209 18.33 -17.27 15.56
CA GLN A 209 17.54 -18.47 15.28
C GLN A 209 17.76 -19.62 16.29
N LYS A 210 19.03 -20.00 16.53
CA LYS A 210 19.39 -21.10 17.42
C LYS A 210 19.23 -20.80 18.91
N ALA A 211 19.40 -19.54 19.32
CA ALA A 211 19.31 -19.14 20.73
C ALA A 211 17.84 -19.01 21.15
N VAL A 212 17.02 -18.37 20.30
CA VAL A 212 15.57 -18.28 20.51
C VAL A 212 14.90 -19.66 20.38
N GLY A 213 15.35 -20.48 19.43
CA GLY A 213 14.82 -21.83 19.21
C GLY A 213 13.68 -21.89 18.20
N TRP A 214 13.64 -20.98 17.22
CA TRP A 214 12.63 -20.98 16.15
C TRP A 214 12.66 -22.28 15.34
N ARG A 215 11.54 -23.01 15.29
CA ARG A 215 11.39 -24.23 14.48
C ARG A 215 11.31 -23.88 12.99
N PRO A 216 11.95 -24.64 12.08
CA PRO A 216 11.90 -24.35 10.64
C PRO A 216 10.55 -24.68 9.98
N GLU A 217 9.78 -25.61 10.56
CA GLU A 217 8.46 -26.03 10.06
C GLU A 217 7.28 -25.22 10.62
N ALA A 218 7.50 -24.38 11.64
CA ALA A 218 6.45 -23.65 12.34
C ALA A 218 6.14 -22.28 11.73
N LYS A 219 4.89 -21.82 11.87
CA LYS A 219 4.56 -20.40 11.66
C LYS A 219 5.14 -19.56 12.79
N ARG A 220 6.00 -18.60 12.46
CA ARG A 220 6.76 -17.80 13.42
C ARG A 220 6.08 -16.44 13.64
N LEU A 221 5.55 -16.22 14.82
CA LEU A 221 4.88 -14.99 15.24
C LEU A 221 5.73 -14.26 16.29
N LEU A 222 6.11 -13.01 16.02
CA LEU A 222 6.88 -12.15 16.92
C LEU A 222 5.98 -11.03 17.44
N LEU A 223 5.52 -11.14 18.68
CA LEU A 223 4.62 -10.18 19.32
C LEU A 223 5.43 -9.12 20.09
N LEU A 224 5.58 -7.93 19.50
CA LEU A 224 6.15 -6.76 20.16
C LEU A 224 5.08 -6.09 21.03
N MET A 225 5.35 -5.89 22.32
CA MET A 225 4.45 -5.19 23.25
C MET A 225 5.18 -3.99 23.87
N THR A 226 4.65 -2.77 23.70
CA THR A 226 5.20 -1.51 24.26
C THR A 226 4.14 -0.41 24.32
N ASP A 227 4.30 0.53 25.25
CA ASP A 227 3.53 1.76 25.35
C ASP A 227 4.27 3.00 24.81
N GLN A 228 5.51 2.82 24.31
CA GLN A 228 6.41 3.88 23.85
C GLN A 228 6.83 3.73 22.37
N PRO A 229 7.30 4.81 21.70
CA PRO A 229 7.92 4.70 20.38
C PRO A 229 9.26 3.93 20.48
N SER A 230 9.76 3.42 19.36
CA SER A 230 11.10 2.81 19.32
C SER A 230 12.12 3.77 18.70
N HIS A 231 13.37 3.70 19.16
CA HIS A 231 14.49 4.35 18.49
C HIS A 231 14.72 3.83 17.08
N LEU A 232 15.26 4.69 16.21
CA LEU A 232 15.59 4.40 14.82
C LEU A 232 17.12 4.44 14.62
N ALA A 233 17.58 3.86 13.51
CA ALA A 233 18.97 4.02 13.07
C ALA A 233 19.38 5.50 13.02
N LEU A 234 20.63 5.77 13.40
CA LEU A 234 21.27 7.08 13.63
C LEU A 234 20.97 7.74 14.99
N ASP A 235 19.96 7.30 15.75
CA ASP A 235 19.71 7.85 17.11
C ASP A 235 20.88 7.54 18.05
N SER A 236 21.54 6.38 17.89
CA SER A 236 22.68 5.95 18.72
C SER A 236 23.90 6.86 18.63
N ARG A 237 23.95 7.75 17.63
CA ARG A 237 24.97 8.78 17.48
C ARG A 237 25.01 9.72 18.69
N LEU A 238 23.88 9.92 19.39
CA LEU A 238 23.81 10.72 20.62
C LEU A 238 24.60 10.10 21.78
N ALA A 239 24.68 8.77 21.84
CA ALA A 239 25.54 8.02 22.77
C ALA A 239 26.98 7.82 22.28
N GLY A 240 27.37 8.43 21.15
CA GLY A 240 28.68 8.23 20.53
C GLY A 240 28.83 6.88 19.80
N ILE A 241 27.75 6.11 19.65
CA ILE A 241 27.74 4.87 18.88
C ILE A 241 27.50 5.22 17.41
N VAL A 242 28.49 4.95 16.56
CA VAL A 242 28.49 5.32 15.12
C VAL A 242 28.72 4.12 14.19
N THR A 243 28.79 2.91 14.74
CA THR A 243 28.88 1.66 13.98
C THR A 243 27.47 1.23 13.59
N PRO A 244 27.11 1.14 12.30
CA PRO A 244 25.79 0.66 11.89
C PRO A 244 25.52 -0.77 12.39
N HIS A 245 24.25 -1.09 12.62
CA HIS A 245 23.85 -2.46 12.95
C HIS A 245 24.22 -3.42 11.80
N ASP A 246 24.90 -4.54 12.09
CA ASP A 246 25.43 -5.46 11.06
C ASP A 246 24.39 -6.48 10.53
N GLY A 247 23.32 -6.72 11.29
CA GLY A 247 22.25 -7.64 10.93
C GLY A 247 22.51 -9.09 11.37
N LEU A 248 23.48 -9.30 12.27
CA LEU A 248 23.88 -10.61 12.79
C LEU A 248 23.44 -10.80 14.25
N CYS A 249 23.53 -12.05 14.73
CA CYS A 249 23.20 -12.40 16.10
C CYS A 249 24.38 -12.12 17.05
N HIS A 250 24.14 -11.34 18.11
CA HIS A 250 25.11 -11.01 19.16
C HIS A 250 24.57 -11.31 20.56
N LEU A 251 23.89 -12.45 20.73
CA LEU A 251 23.50 -12.95 22.04
C LEU A 251 24.63 -13.79 22.66
N GLU A 252 25.15 -13.35 23.81
CA GLU A 252 26.04 -14.12 24.67
C GLU A 252 25.36 -14.30 26.03
N ASN A 253 25.28 -15.54 26.54
CA ASN A 253 24.55 -15.85 27.78
C ASN A 253 23.12 -15.26 27.82
N ASN A 254 22.45 -15.28 26.67
CA ASN A 254 21.12 -14.71 26.42
C ASN A 254 21.01 -13.17 26.54
N VAL A 255 22.12 -12.44 26.58
CA VAL A 255 22.18 -10.97 26.63
C VAL A 255 22.75 -10.44 25.31
N TYR A 256 22.16 -9.37 24.77
CA TYR A 256 22.65 -8.72 23.55
C TYR A 256 23.90 -7.86 23.82
N THR A 257 25.08 -8.36 23.44
CA THR A 257 26.38 -7.70 23.70
C THR A 257 26.74 -6.62 22.67
N GLY A 258 25.99 -6.54 21.56
CA GLY A 258 26.11 -5.49 20.55
C GLY A 258 25.41 -4.17 20.93
N SER A 259 24.51 -4.20 21.92
CA SER A 259 23.66 -3.05 22.31
C SER A 259 24.42 -1.74 22.53
N THR A 260 25.62 -1.81 23.15
CA THR A 260 26.46 -0.64 23.47
C THR A 260 27.55 -0.34 22.42
N LYS A 261 27.55 -1.08 21.30
CA LYS A 261 28.61 -1.03 20.26
C LYS A 261 28.07 -0.70 18.88
N MET A 262 26.82 -1.06 18.60
CA MET A 262 26.14 -0.87 17.31
C MET A 262 24.91 0.01 17.46
N ASP A 263 24.61 0.75 16.40
CA ASP A 263 23.41 1.58 16.23
C ASP A 263 22.13 0.72 16.25
N HIS A 264 20.95 1.35 16.34
CA HIS A 264 19.70 0.65 16.08
C HIS A 264 19.60 0.24 14.60
N PRO A 265 18.85 -0.83 14.27
CA PRO A 265 18.67 -1.22 12.88
C PRO A 265 17.80 -0.24 12.10
N SER A 266 18.05 -0.15 10.79
CA SER A 266 17.14 0.56 9.89
C SER A 266 15.87 -0.26 9.65
N LEU A 267 14.74 0.39 9.36
CA LEU A 267 13.48 -0.31 9.03
C LEU A 267 13.63 -1.25 7.83
N GLY A 268 14.45 -0.87 6.83
CA GLY A 268 14.75 -1.73 5.69
C GLY A 268 15.51 -3.01 6.08
N GLN A 269 16.51 -2.90 6.96
CA GLN A 269 17.26 -4.04 7.48
C GLN A 269 16.38 -4.95 8.35
N LEU A 270 15.52 -4.37 9.19
CA LEU A 270 14.55 -5.14 9.98
C LEU A 270 13.56 -5.88 9.06
N SER A 271 13.01 -5.19 8.04
CA SER A 271 12.14 -5.80 7.04
C SER A 271 12.80 -6.97 6.32
N GLU A 272 14.05 -6.80 5.88
CA GLU A 272 14.82 -7.85 5.22
C GLU A 272 14.97 -9.07 6.14
N LYS A 273 15.44 -8.87 7.38
CA LYS A 273 15.71 -9.98 8.32
C LYS A 273 14.44 -10.67 8.82
N LEU A 274 13.31 -9.97 8.93
CA LEU A 274 12.01 -10.60 9.21
C LEU A 274 11.55 -11.50 8.05
N LEU A 275 11.67 -11.03 6.81
CA LEU A 275 11.28 -11.80 5.61
C LEU A 275 12.20 -13.01 5.37
N GLU A 276 13.52 -12.81 5.46
CA GLU A 276 14.53 -13.89 5.33
C GLU A 276 14.31 -15.01 6.34
N ASN A 277 13.97 -14.66 7.59
CA ASN A 277 13.74 -15.64 8.67
C ASN A 277 12.27 -16.09 8.77
N HIS A 278 11.40 -15.65 7.85
CA HIS A 278 9.97 -16.01 7.77
C HIS A 278 9.18 -15.69 9.06
N ILE A 279 9.46 -14.54 9.68
CA ILE A 279 8.84 -14.09 10.93
C ILE A 279 7.79 -13.02 10.64
N TYR A 280 6.57 -13.28 11.09
CA TYR A 280 5.46 -12.34 11.08
C TYR A 280 5.47 -11.51 12.36
N SER A 281 5.68 -10.20 12.24
CA SER A 281 5.69 -9.31 13.41
C SER A 281 4.31 -8.73 13.72
N ILE A 282 3.97 -8.69 15.00
CA ILE A 282 2.69 -8.22 15.53
C ILE A 282 3.01 -7.10 16.51
N PHE A 283 2.62 -5.87 16.17
CA PHE A 283 2.79 -4.69 16.98
C PHE A 283 1.57 -4.49 17.86
N ALA A 284 1.71 -4.79 19.14
CA ALA A 284 0.70 -4.62 20.17
C ALA A 284 1.02 -3.36 20.99
N VAL A 285 0.49 -2.22 20.56
CA VAL A 285 0.94 -0.90 21.03
C VAL A 285 -0.18 -0.10 21.70
N GLU A 286 0.19 0.72 22.70
CA GLU A 286 -0.78 1.53 23.41
C GLU A 286 -1.37 2.66 22.53
N LYS A 287 -2.64 2.97 22.77
CA LYS A 287 -3.48 3.93 22.05
C LYS A 287 -2.83 5.28 21.73
N GLN A 288 -1.92 5.77 22.58
CA GLN A 288 -1.25 7.06 22.40
C GLN A 288 -0.20 7.01 21.27
N GLN A 289 0.61 5.95 21.22
CA GLN A 289 1.69 5.80 20.22
C GLN A 289 1.24 5.13 18.92
N TYR A 290 0.00 4.64 18.86
CA TYR A 290 -0.55 3.91 17.71
C TYR A 290 -0.31 4.60 16.35
N GLN A 291 -0.44 5.92 16.27
CA GLN A 291 -0.25 6.67 15.01
C GLN A 291 1.19 6.60 14.47
N TRP A 292 2.18 6.50 15.35
CA TRP A 292 3.59 6.37 14.95
C TRP A 292 3.86 4.98 14.34
N TYR A 293 3.36 3.94 15.01
CA TYR A 293 3.46 2.57 14.49
C TYR A 293 2.60 2.32 13.25
N GLU A 294 1.51 3.05 13.05
CA GLU A 294 0.65 2.94 11.85
C GLU A 294 1.37 3.32 10.55
N GLU A 295 2.23 4.33 10.58
CA GLU A 295 3.08 4.68 9.43
C GLU A 295 4.28 3.73 9.31
N LEU A 296 4.88 3.31 10.42
CA LEU A 296 6.02 2.39 10.45
C LEU A 296 5.66 1.00 9.89
N VAL A 297 4.51 0.43 10.31
CA VAL A 297 4.07 -0.92 9.91
C VAL A 297 3.78 -1.02 8.41
N ARG A 298 3.41 0.09 7.74
CA ARG A 298 3.27 0.13 6.26
C ARG A 298 4.59 -0.15 5.52
N LEU A 299 5.73 0.04 6.18
CA LEU A 299 7.07 -0.21 5.65
C LEU A 299 7.60 -1.62 5.99
N LEU A 300 6.85 -2.43 6.75
CA LEU A 300 7.24 -3.78 7.18
C LEU A 300 6.22 -4.83 6.65
N PRO A 301 6.44 -5.40 5.44
CA PRO A 301 5.50 -6.34 4.83
C PRO A 301 5.20 -7.55 5.72
N GLY A 302 3.91 -7.93 5.81
CA GLY A 302 3.46 -9.03 6.66
C GLY A 302 3.36 -8.68 8.15
N SER A 303 3.51 -7.42 8.53
CA SER A 303 3.33 -6.97 9.92
C SER A 303 1.88 -6.62 10.22
N HIS A 304 1.42 -6.98 11.42
CA HIS A 304 0.09 -6.65 11.94
C HIS A 304 0.20 -5.58 13.03
N LEU A 305 -0.78 -4.67 13.11
CA LEU A 305 -0.82 -3.61 14.11
C LEU A 305 -2.15 -3.67 14.88
N GLY A 306 -2.07 -3.69 16.21
CA GLY A 306 -3.24 -3.70 17.09
C GLY A 306 -3.26 -2.51 18.03
N LYS A 307 -4.42 -1.85 18.08
CA LYS A 307 -4.66 -0.71 18.98
C LYS A 307 -5.13 -1.19 20.34
N LEU A 308 -4.22 -1.20 21.31
CA LEU A 308 -4.53 -1.64 22.66
C LEU A 308 -4.68 -0.43 23.59
N GLY A 309 -5.60 -0.53 24.55
CA GLY A 309 -5.59 0.34 25.73
C GLY A 309 -4.59 -0.22 26.74
N LEU A 310 -5.01 -0.32 28.01
CA LEU A 310 -4.32 -1.08 29.08
C LEU A 310 -4.32 -2.61 28.81
N PHE A 311 -3.76 -3.04 27.66
CA PHE A 311 -3.70 -4.42 27.15
C PHE A 311 -4.94 -5.29 27.46
N GLN A 312 -6.13 -4.74 27.22
CA GLN A 312 -7.39 -5.44 27.49
C GLN A 312 -7.48 -6.76 26.71
N ALA A 313 -7.76 -7.85 27.44
CA ALA A 313 -7.63 -9.22 26.97
C ALA A 313 -8.25 -9.57 25.61
N PRO A 314 -9.50 -9.19 25.27
CA PRO A 314 -10.11 -9.63 24.00
C PRO A 314 -9.34 -9.10 22.78
N ASN A 315 -8.96 -7.82 22.79
CA ASN A 315 -8.32 -7.16 21.65
C ASN A 315 -6.94 -7.75 21.33
N LEU A 316 -6.17 -8.19 22.36
CA LEU A 316 -4.87 -8.82 22.14
C LEU A 316 -5.01 -10.24 21.57
N ILE A 317 -6.06 -10.96 21.97
CA ILE A 317 -6.36 -12.30 21.47
C ILE A 317 -6.80 -12.24 20.01
N GLU A 318 -7.75 -11.36 19.69
CA GLU A 318 -8.22 -11.13 18.32
C GLU A 318 -7.07 -10.71 17.39
N LEU A 319 -6.20 -9.79 17.82
CA LEU A 319 -5.02 -9.37 17.05
C LEU A 319 -4.11 -10.55 16.64
N VAL A 320 -3.77 -11.43 17.59
CA VAL A 320 -2.87 -12.57 17.33
C VAL A 320 -3.56 -13.65 16.51
N VAL A 321 -4.87 -13.86 16.72
CA VAL A 321 -5.69 -14.81 15.93
C VAL A 321 -5.92 -14.31 14.50
N ASP A 322 -6.00 -13.01 14.27
CA ASP A 322 -6.11 -12.45 12.91
C ASP A 322 -4.75 -12.36 12.21
N ALA A 323 -3.64 -12.16 12.94
CA ALA A 323 -2.29 -12.37 12.41
C ALA A 323 -1.99 -13.84 12.09
N TYR A 324 -2.68 -14.78 12.76
CA TYR A 324 -2.62 -16.19 12.44
C TYR A 324 -3.28 -16.49 11.08
N LYS A 325 -4.42 -15.89 10.73
CA LYS A 325 -5.16 -16.12 9.47
C LYS A 325 -4.55 -15.33 8.29
N VAL A 326 -4.40 -15.95 7.11
CA VAL A 326 -3.80 -15.28 5.93
C VAL A 326 -4.59 -15.58 4.65
N PHE A 327 -4.85 -14.54 3.86
CA PHE A 327 -5.37 -14.64 2.50
C PHE A 327 -4.70 -13.58 1.60
N PHE A 328 -4.56 -13.91 0.31
CA PHE A 328 -4.01 -13.02 -0.71
C PHE A 328 -5.09 -12.72 -1.76
N ASN A 329 -5.26 -11.43 -2.08
CA ASN A 329 -6.06 -11.00 -3.23
C ASN A 329 -5.11 -10.52 -4.32
N ILE A 330 -5.10 -11.19 -5.47
CA ILE A 330 -4.10 -11.01 -6.52
C ILE A 330 -4.82 -10.64 -7.81
N THR A 331 -4.48 -9.48 -8.35
CA THR A 331 -4.96 -9.02 -9.66
C THR A 331 -3.89 -9.25 -10.71
N ILE A 332 -4.22 -9.99 -11.76
CA ILE A 332 -3.34 -10.29 -12.90
C ILE A 332 -3.92 -9.61 -14.13
N GLY A 333 -3.12 -8.80 -14.81
CA GLY A 333 -3.49 -8.07 -16.00
C GLY A 333 -2.50 -8.29 -17.13
N MET A 334 -3.00 -8.28 -18.37
CA MET A 334 -2.19 -8.41 -19.58
C MET A 334 -2.22 -7.07 -20.33
N HIS A 335 -1.07 -6.40 -20.44
CA HIS A 335 -0.99 -5.09 -21.08
C HIS A 335 -0.96 -5.21 -22.62
N SER A 336 0.00 -5.98 -23.15
CA SER A 336 0.22 -6.23 -24.58
C SER A 336 0.49 -7.71 -24.86
N CYS A 337 0.53 -8.09 -26.14
CA CYS A 337 1.06 -9.38 -26.56
C CYS A 337 2.60 -9.39 -26.54
N PRO A 338 3.25 -10.56 -26.42
CA PRO A 338 4.68 -10.74 -26.67
C PRO A 338 5.08 -10.32 -28.09
N ASP A 339 6.35 -9.99 -28.30
CA ASP A 339 6.87 -9.35 -29.54
C ASP A 339 6.62 -10.17 -30.83
N HIS A 340 6.47 -11.48 -30.72
CA HIS A 340 6.18 -12.38 -31.87
C HIS A 340 4.68 -12.55 -32.16
N GLY A 341 3.78 -11.97 -31.34
CA GLY A 341 2.33 -12.12 -31.50
C GLY A 341 1.85 -13.58 -31.46
N GLU A 342 2.60 -14.44 -30.77
CA GLU A 342 2.23 -15.82 -30.47
C GLU A 342 1.37 -15.86 -29.20
N ASP A 343 0.62 -16.95 -29.03
CA ASP A 343 -0.02 -17.25 -27.75
C ASP A 343 1.05 -17.89 -26.86
N GLU A 344 1.41 -17.23 -25.75
CA GLU A 344 2.45 -17.67 -24.80
C GLU A 344 1.87 -17.94 -23.41
N ASP A 345 2.33 -19.01 -22.77
CA ASP A 345 1.91 -19.44 -21.44
C ASP A 345 2.91 -18.99 -20.38
N VAL A 346 2.54 -17.99 -19.59
CA VAL A 346 3.36 -17.48 -18.48
C VAL A 346 2.95 -18.17 -17.17
N THR A 347 3.90 -18.61 -16.37
CA THR A 347 3.63 -19.19 -15.04
C THR A 347 4.05 -18.25 -13.92
N VAL A 348 3.16 -18.05 -12.95
CA VAL A 348 3.41 -17.26 -11.74
C VAL A 348 3.18 -18.16 -10.54
N THR A 349 4.18 -18.29 -9.68
CA THR A 349 4.09 -19.08 -8.45
C THR A 349 3.89 -18.15 -7.25
N VAL A 350 2.74 -18.29 -6.59
CA VAL A 350 2.41 -17.56 -5.36
C VAL A 350 2.76 -18.44 -4.18
N ARG A 351 3.78 -18.05 -3.42
CA ARG A 351 4.20 -18.75 -2.21
C ARG A 351 3.99 -17.86 -0.99
N PRO A 352 3.07 -18.22 -0.08
CA PRO A 352 2.95 -17.56 1.22
C PRO A 352 4.27 -17.70 2.00
N VAL A 353 4.74 -16.60 2.61
CA VAL A 353 5.95 -16.62 3.45
C VAL A 353 5.73 -17.57 4.63
N GLY A 354 6.74 -18.37 4.97
CA GLY A 354 6.61 -19.37 6.05
C GLY A 354 5.79 -20.61 5.72
N TYR A 355 5.36 -20.82 4.47
CA TYR A 355 4.74 -22.07 4.02
C TYR A 355 5.63 -22.78 2.99
N ASN A 356 5.55 -24.12 2.95
CA ASN A 356 6.24 -24.97 1.97
C ASN A 356 5.46 -25.11 0.65
N GLU A 357 4.14 -25.07 0.73
CA GLU A 357 3.21 -25.09 -0.41
C GLU A 357 3.13 -23.75 -1.16
N SER A 358 2.61 -23.80 -2.38
CA SER A 358 2.43 -22.65 -3.27
C SER A 358 1.30 -22.86 -4.26
N THR A 359 0.59 -21.80 -4.64
CA THR A 359 -0.32 -21.79 -5.79
C THR A 359 0.46 -21.54 -7.08
N VAL A 360 0.26 -22.38 -8.09
CA VAL A 360 0.75 -22.16 -9.45
C VAL A 360 -0.38 -21.57 -10.28
N ILE A 361 -0.10 -20.43 -10.90
CA ILE A 361 -1.01 -19.73 -11.80
C ILE A 361 -0.45 -19.82 -13.21
N ARG A 362 -1.19 -20.47 -14.11
CA ARG A 362 -0.88 -20.52 -15.55
C ARG A 362 -1.69 -19.44 -16.25
N ILE A 363 -1.00 -18.55 -16.93
CA ILE A 363 -1.58 -17.41 -17.64
C ILE A 363 -1.41 -17.67 -19.14
N HIS A 364 -2.49 -18.11 -19.77
CA HIS A 364 -2.56 -18.31 -21.21
C HIS A 364 -2.85 -16.97 -21.88
N SER A 365 -1.86 -16.39 -22.58
CA SER A 365 -2.10 -15.19 -23.37
C SER A 365 -2.78 -15.55 -24.70
N LYS A 366 -3.92 -14.90 -24.99
CA LYS A 366 -4.69 -15.13 -26.21
C LYS A 366 -4.60 -13.93 -27.13
N CYS A 367 -3.58 -13.98 -27.99
CA CYS A 367 -3.18 -12.96 -28.95
C CYS A 367 -3.68 -13.26 -30.36
N ARG A 368 -3.78 -14.54 -30.74
CA ARG A 368 -4.17 -14.96 -32.09
C ARG A 368 -5.66 -15.19 -32.22
N CYS A 369 -6.22 -14.74 -33.35
CA CYS A 369 -7.59 -15.00 -33.74
C CYS A 369 -7.71 -16.30 -34.53
N SER A 370 -8.72 -17.13 -34.22
CA SER A 370 -8.99 -18.38 -34.94
C SER A 370 -9.98 -18.16 -36.09
N CYS A 371 -9.51 -18.18 -37.34
CA CYS A 371 -10.37 -18.02 -38.53
C CYS A 371 -11.29 -19.23 -38.83
N GLY A 372 -12.20 -19.54 -37.91
CA GLY A 372 -13.30 -20.50 -38.06
C GLY A 372 -12.89 -21.93 -38.44
N PRO A 373 -13.85 -22.77 -38.85
CA PRO A 373 -13.58 -24.18 -39.19
C PRO A 373 -12.69 -24.37 -40.42
N THR A 374 -12.56 -23.36 -41.29
CA THR A 374 -11.85 -23.46 -42.57
C THR A 374 -10.39 -23.02 -42.52
N LYS A 375 -9.92 -22.41 -41.42
CA LYS A 375 -8.56 -21.84 -41.24
C LYS A 375 -8.09 -20.87 -42.35
N ARG A 376 -8.98 -20.40 -43.24
CA ARG A 376 -8.63 -19.49 -44.35
C ARG A 376 -8.83 -18.03 -43.94
N CYS A 377 -7.83 -17.44 -43.30
CA CYS A 377 -7.66 -15.99 -43.27
C CYS A 377 -7.08 -15.51 -44.62
N ASN A 378 -7.84 -15.61 -45.74
CA ASN A 378 -7.36 -15.14 -47.05
C ASN A 378 -7.34 -13.61 -47.11
N ASP A 379 -6.24 -13.02 -46.66
CA ASP A 379 -5.73 -11.76 -47.18
C ASP A 379 -4.71 -12.12 -48.27
N ASP A 380 -5.20 -12.30 -49.51
CA ASP A 380 -4.36 -12.58 -50.68
C ASP A 380 -3.41 -11.40 -50.94
N SER A 381 -2.16 -11.53 -50.49
CA SER A 381 -1.08 -10.56 -50.68
C SER A 381 -0.48 -10.60 -52.09
N GLN A 382 -1.24 -11.08 -53.09
CA GLN A 382 -0.87 -11.08 -54.51
C GLN A 382 -1.74 -10.12 -55.33
N SER A 383 -1.76 -8.85 -54.94
CA SER A 383 -1.98 -7.77 -55.91
C SER A 383 -0.69 -7.63 -56.74
N GLN A 384 -0.68 -8.19 -57.94
CA GLN A 384 0.48 -8.12 -58.85
C GLN A 384 0.85 -6.68 -59.19
N CYS A 385 2.07 -6.26 -58.85
CA CYS A 385 2.77 -5.19 -59.54
C CYS A 385 3.74 -5.80 -60.57
N SER A 386 3.17 -6.52 -61.55
CA SER A 386 3.90 -7.16 -62.64
C SER A 386 4.07 -6.17 -63.79
N GLY A 387 5.19 -5.44 -63.77
CA GLY A 387 5.56 -4.46 -64.78
C GLY A 387 7.08 -4.45 -65.04
N THR A 388 7.66 -5.63 -65.33
CA THR A 388 9.05 -5.73 -65.77
C THR A 388 9.22 -5.09 -67.16
N PRO A 389 10.10 -4.09 -67.35
CA PRO A 389 10.48 -3.66 -68.68
C PRO A 389 11.41 -4.72 -69.28
N ASP A 390 10.90 -5.46 -70.26
CA ASP A 390 11.68 -6.46 -70.98
C ASP A 390 12.88 -5.79 -71.66
N SER A 391 14.08 -6.16 -71.21
CA SER A 391 15.33 -5.52 -71.61
C SER A 391 16.11 -6.42 -72.55
N THR A 392 15.76 -6.45 -73.84
CA THR A 392 16.75 -6.65 -74.89
C THR A 392 16.42 -5.92 -76.20
N ASN A 393 17.37 -5.07 -76.62
CA ASN A 393 17.76 -4.75 -78.00
C ASN A 393 16.98 -3.74 -78.87
N GLN A 394 17.73 -2.66 -79.17
CA GLN A 394 17.82 -1.92 -80.45
C GLN A 394 16.75 -0.85 -80.81
N GLY A 395 17.22 0.41 -80.94
CA GLY A 395 16.49 1.52 -81.56
C GLY A 395 16.88 2.89 -80.97
N PRO A 396 17.18 3.93 -81.77
CA PRO A 396 17.71 5.20 -81.26
C PRO A 396 16.65 6.15 -80.71
N ARG A 397 17.08 7.08 -79.85
CA ARG A 397 16.26 8.18 -79.31
C ARG A 397 15.63 9.06 -80.40
N PRO A 398 14.37 9.46 -80.21
CA PRO A 398 13.89 10.81 -80.53
C PRO A 398 13.74 11.65 -79.25
N ASP A 399 13.88 12.97 -79.39
CA ASP A 399 13.72 13.95 -78.30
C ASP A 399 12.24 14.44 -78.20
N PRO A 400 11.86 15.39 -77.33
CA PRO A 400 10.65 15.26 -76.50
C PRO A 400 9.34 15.69 -77.18
N GLY A 401 8.28 14.91 -76.98
CA GLY A 401 6.93 15.29 -77.39
C GLY A 401 5.82 14.33 -76.99
N LEU A 402 5.08 14.69 -75.93
CA LEU A 402 3.66 14.33 -75.67
C LEU A 402 3.22 12.87 -75.93
N ILE A 403 3.19 12.06 -74.86
CA ILE A 403 2.22 10.95 -74.73
C ILE A 403 1.39 11.19 -73.46
N GLN A 404 0.09 10.95 -73.56
CA GLN A 404 -0.94 11.43 -72.63
C GLN A 404 -1.08 10.60 -71.34
N ASP A 405 -1.55 11.30 -70.30
CA ASP A 405 -2.11 10.79 -69.03
C ASP A 405 -2.78 9.41 -69.17
N SER A 406 -2.10 8.35 -68.71
CA SER A 406 -2.66 7.00 -68.62
C SER A 406 -2.09 6.18 -67.44
N ASN A 407 -1.75 6.87 -66.33
CA ASN A 407 -1.39 6.20 -65.07
C ASN A 407 -1.89 6.95 -63.81
N ARG A 408 -3.11 7.50 -63.86
CA ARG A 408 -3.73 8.28 -62.76
C ARG A 408 -4.62 7.48 -61.79
N ASP A 409 -4.90 6.20 -62.07
CA ASP A 409 -5.86 5.43 -61.26
C ASP A 409 -5.20 4.59 -60.15
N SER A 410 -3.88 4.36 -60.20
CA SER A 410 -3.15 3.59 -59.17
C SER A 410 -2.86 4.37 -57.88
N THR A 411 -2.82 5.71 -57.92
CA THR A 411 -2.51 6.56 -56.75
C THR A 411 -3.72 6.89 -55.87
N ARG A 412 -4.95 6.72 -56.36
CA ARG A 412 -6.19 7.08 -55.63
C ARG A 412 -6.33 6.45 -54.24
N ASN A 413 -5.80 5.23 -54.03
CA ASN A 413 -5.89 4.55 -52.73
C ASN A 413 -4.89 5.04 -51.67
N CYS A 414 -3.90 5.84 -52.05
CA CYS A 414 -2.86 6.39 -51.15
C CYS A 414 -3.24 7.74 -50.52
N ARG A 415 -4.31 8.39 -51.00
CA ARG A 415 -4.82 9.67 -50.47
C ARG A 415 -5.94 9.41 -49.46
N ALA A 416 -5.92 10.14 -48.35
CA ALA A 416 -7.01 10.11 -47.38
C ALA A 416 -8.18 11.00 -47.86
N ASP A 417 -9.42 10.66 -47.49
CA ASP A 417 -10.59 11.45 -47.90
C ASP A 417 -10.50 12.89 -47.40
N GLY A 418 -10.54 13.86 -48.32
CA GLY A 418 -10.39 15.29 -48.02
C GLY A 418 -8.95 15.78 -47.84
N ALA A 419 -7.94 14.92 -47.97
CA ALA A 419 -6.53 15.33 -47.97
C ALA A 419 -6.04 15.62 -49.40
N ASP A 420 -5.19 16.64 -49.56
CA ASP A 420 -4.66 17.05 -50.88
C ASP A 420 -3.31 16.40 -51.25
N VAL A 421 -2.70 15.70 -50.28
CA VAL A 421 -1.39 15.03 -50.40
C VAL A 421 -1.54 13.52 -50.19
N ASP A 422 -0.82 12.76 -51.02
CA ASP A 422 -0.74 11.30 -50.91
C ASP A 422 0.15 10.93 -49.71
N CYS A 423 -0.20 9.84 -49.02
CA CYS A 423 0.57 9.32 -47.87
C CYS A 423 0.92 10.38 -46.80
N SER A 424 0.00 11.34 -46.59
CA SER A 424 0.15 12.46 -45.65
C SER A 424 1.46 13.26 -45.81
N GLY A 425 2.14 13.16 -46.96
CA GLY A 425 3.45 13.75 -47.19
C GLY A 425 4.60 13.11 -46.39
N ARG A 426 4.39 11.95 -45.74
CA ARG A 426 5.37 11.25 -44.88
C ARG A 426 5.70 9.83 -45.38
N GLY A 427 5.62 9.64 -46.70
CA GLY A 427 5.83 8.36 -47.36
C GLY A 427 5.61 8.46 -48.86
N VAL A 428 5.92 7.37 -49.56
CA VAL A 428 5.77 7.24 -51.02
C VAL A 428 4.59 6.30 -51.31
N CYS A 429 3.78 6.64 -52.31
CA CYS A 429 2.72 5.76 -52.80
C CYS A 429 3.28 4.75 -53.80
N GLU A 430 3.35 3.48 -53.41
CA GLU A 430 3.77 2.37 -54.27
C GLU A 430 2.61 1.39 -54.44
N CYS A 431 2.23 1.08 -55.68
CA CYS A 431 1.18 0.10 -56.00
C CYS A 431 -0.18 0.35 -55.28
N GLY A 432 -0.54 1.61 -55.03
CA GLY A 432 -1.77 1.97 -54.33
C GLY A 432 -1.73 1.79 -52.81
N ARG A 433 -0.54 1.60 -52.23
CA ARG A 433 -0.27 1.52 -50.79
C ARG A 433 0.82 2.53 -50.40
N CYS A 434 0.72 3.11 -49.21
CA CYS A 434 1.76 3.98 -48.70
C CYS A 434 2.90 3.19 -48.03
N VAL A 435 4.13 3.56 -48.38
CA VAL A 435 5.38 3.14 -47.73
C VAL A 435 5.90 4.33 -46.93
N CYS A 436 5.88 4.22 -45.61
CA CYS A 436 6.17 5.36 -44.71
C CYS A 436 7.67 5.57 -44.49
N GLU A 437 8.06 6.84 -44.35
CA GLU A 437 9.45 7.22 -44.15
C GLU A 437 9.93 6.89 -42.72
N GLN A 438 11.18 6.44 -42.60
CA GLN A 438 11.80 6.16 -41.29
C GLN A 438 12.36 7.44 -40.67
N SER A 439 11.71 7.92 -39.61
CA SER A 439 12.17 9.09 -38.85
C SER A 439 13.18 8.71 -37.76
N ARG A 440 14.11 9.62 -37.46
CA ARG A 440 15.03 9.49 -36.31
C ARG A 440 14.34 9.70 -34.95
N LEU A 441 13.09 10.15 -34.95
CA LEU A 441 12.31 10.45 -33.75
C LEU A 441 11.35 9.31 -33.34
N GLY A 442 11.19 8.27 -34.17
CA GLY A 442 10.26 7.16 -33.96
C GLY A 442 9.66 6.67 -35.28
N ALA A 443 8.82 5.64 -35.23
CA ALA A 443 8.15 5.12 -36.42
C ALA A 443 7.05 6.06 -36.94
N VAL A 444 6.89 6.09 -38.26
CA VAL A 444 5.72 6.65 -38.95
C VAL A 444 4.99 5.49 -39.62
N TYR A 445 3.67 5.39 -39.45
CA TYR A 445 2.87 4.25 -39.89
C TYR A 445 1.40 4.65 -40.11
N GLY A 446 0.55 3.68 -40.48
CA GLY A 446 -0.85 3.91 -40.84
C GLY A 446 -1.13 3.56 -42.31
N LYS A 447 -2.38 3.69 -42.76
CA LYS A 447 -2.75 3.37 -44.17
C LYS A 447 -2.18 4.41 -45.14
N HIS A 448 -2.07 5.64 -44.66
CA HIS A 448 -1.67 6.85 -45.35
C HIS A 448 -0.48 7.53 -44.65
N CYS A 449 0.29 6.81 -43.82
CA CYS A 449 1.39 7.38 -43.01
C CYS A 449 0.94 8.53 -42.09
N GLU A 450 -0.31 8.45 -41.63
CA GLU A 450 -1.03 9.43 -40.82
C GLU A 450 -0.73 9.33 -39.32
N ILE A 451 -0.06 8.26 -38.87
CA ILE A 451 0.26 7.98 -37.47
C ILE A 451 1.78 8.04 -37.25
N ASP A 452 2.20 8.55 -36.10
CA ASP A 452 3.58 8.50 -35.62
C ASP A 452 3.63 8.35 -34.09
N GLU A 453 4.82 8.01 -33.57
CA GLU A 453 5.05 7.70 -32.15
C GLU A 453 5.51 8.91 -31.30
N PHE A 454 5.67 10.09 -31.90
CA PHE A 454 6.34 11.24 -31.26
C PHE A 454 5.51 12.53 -31.17
N SER A 455 4.37 12.61 -31.88
CA SER A 455 3.46 13.77 -31.88
C SER A 455 2.40 13.73 -30.76
N CYS A 456 2.68 13.07 -29.65
CA CYS A 456 1.80 13.01 -28.48
C CYS A 456 2.20 14.02 -27.38
N PRO A 457 1.30 14.33 -26.42
CA PRO A 457 1.61 15.20 -25.28
C PRO A 457 2.81 14.73 -24.45
N TYR A 458 3.64 15.68 -24.03
CA TYR A 458 4.83 15.41 -23.21
C TYR A 458 4.52 15.64 -21.72
N GLY A 459 5.03 14.74 -20.87
CA GLY A 459 4.99 14.85 -19.42
C GLY A 459 6.41 14.80 -18.87
N GLY A 460 6.83 15.79 -18.08
CA GLY A 460 8.19 15.84 -17.52
C GLY A 460 9.32 15.83 -18.56
N GLY A 461 9.05 16.23 -19.80
CA GLY A 461 10.00 16.18 -20.92
C GLY A 461 10.00 14.88 -21.74
N LEU A 462 9.18 13.89 -21.39
CA LEU A 462 9.05 12.62 -22.10
C LEU A 462 7.70 12.50 -22.82
N VAL A 463 7.68 11.91 -24.02
CA VAL A 463 6.44 11.53 -24.72
C VAL A 463 5.60 10.66 -23.79
N CYS A 464 4.33 11.02 -23.58
CA CYS A 464 3.41 10.30 -22.68
C CYS A 464 3.99 10.05 -21.28
N GLY A 465 4.82 10.98 -20.77
CA GLY A 465 5.43 10.89 -19.44
C GLY A 465 6.41 9.73 -19.27
N GLY A 466 6.79 9.05 -20.35
CA GLY A 466 7.48 7.74 -20.31
C GLY A 466 6.61 6.61 -19.72
N ARG A 467 5.31 6.82 -19.58
CA ARG A 467 4.34 5.94 -18.87
C ARG A 467 3.09 5.67 -19.70
N GLY A 468 3.24 5.71 -21.03
CA GLY A 468 2.19 5.43 -21.99
C GLY A 468 2.77 5.30 -23.40
N VAL A 469 1.98 4.72 -24.31
CA VAL A 469 2.32 4.55 -25.72
C VAL A 469 1.64 5.65 -26.52
N CYS A 470 2.37 6.32 -27.41
CA CYS A 470 1.79 7.29 -28.33
C CYS A 470 1.03 6.56 -29.45
N VAL A 471 -0.26 6.85 -29.61
CA VAL A 471 -1.11 6.27 -30.66
C VAL A 471 -1.92 7.40 -31.29
N SER A 472 -1.61 7.74 -32.54
CA SER A 472 -2.36 8.74 -33.33
C SER A 472 -2.49 10.10 -32.64
N GLY A 473 -1.39 10.60 -32.06
CA GLY A 473 -1.34 11.89 -31.36
C GLY A 473 -1.99 11.90 -29.98
N ARG A 474 -2.38 10.74 -29.43
CA ARG A 474 -2.91 10.59 -28.07
C ARG A 474 -2.12 9.56 -27.28
N CYS A 475 -1.95 9.80 -25.99
CA CYS A 475 -1.29 8.85 -25.10
C CYS A 475 -2.26 7.77 -24.61
N VAL A 476 -1.90 6.50 -24.82
CA VAL A 476 -2.53 5.35 -24.17
C VAL A 476 -1.71 5.01 -22.94
N CYS A 477 -2.22 5.33 -21.76
CA CYS A 477 -1.47 5.22 -20.52
C CYS A 477 -1.27 3.77 -20.06
N GLN A 478 -0.13 3.53 -19.41
CA GLN A 478 0.10 2.31 -18.65
C GLN A 478 -0.86 2.23 -17.46
N ASP A 479 -1.09 1.02 -16.97
CA ASP A 479 -1.94 0.79 -15.81
C ASP A 479 -1.41 1.56 -14.58
N GLY A 480 -2.34 2.21 -13.87
CA GLY A 480 -2.01 3.11 -12.77
C GLY A 480 -1.75 4.57 -13.20
N TRP A 481 -1.78 4.89 -14.50
CA TRP A 481 -1.57 6.25 -15.04
C TRP A 481 -2.76 6.74 -15.88
N THR A 482 -2.97 8.06 -15.91
CA THR A 482 -4.07 8.74 -16.61
C THR A 482 -3.69 10.18 -17.00
N GLY A 483 -4.62 10.90 -17.61
CA GLY A 483 -4.42 12.24 -18.17
C GLY A 483 -3.73 12.22 -19.53
N ASP A 484 -3.83 13.32 -20.28
CA ASP A 484 -3.47 13.37 -21.71
C ASP A 484 -1.98 13.09 -21.99
N SER A 485 -1.11 13.25 -20.99
CA SER A 485 0.33 12.95 -21.03
C SER A 485 0.75 11.81 -20.11
N CYS A 486 -0.19 11.04 -19.54
CA CYS A 486 0.04 9.93 -18.61
C CYS A 486 0.90 10.27 -17.37
N GLY A 487 1.01 11.55 -17.01
CA GLY A 487 1.74 12.00 -15.81
C GLY A 487 0.92 11.93 -14.51
N CYS A 488 -0.36 11.59 -14.57
CA CYS A 488 -1.28 11.61 -13.43
C CYS A 488 -1.47 10.18 -12.88
N PRO A 489 -1.13 9.87 -11.61
CA PRO A 489 -1.42 8.54 -11.05
C PRO A 489 -2.93 8.36 -10.82
N VAL A 490 -3.43 7.16 -11.14
CA VAL A 490 -4.81 6.70 -10.86
C VAL A 490 -4.97 6.27 -9.41
N SER A 491 -3.88 5.87 -8.75
CA SER A 491 -3.90 5.46 -7.35
C SER A 491 -4.31 6.62 -6.45
N THR A 492 -5.32 6.39 -5.61
CA THR A 492 -5.76 7.31 -4.57
C THR A 492 -5.04 7.10 -3.24
N ALA A 493 -4.07 6.18 -3.17
CA ALA A 493 -3.38 5.82 -1.93
C ALA A 493 -2.71 7.03 -1.25
N THR A 494 -2.05 7.90 -2.02
CA THR A 494 -1.41 9.14 -1.53
C THR A 494 -2.39 10.23 -1.11
N CYS A 495 -3.70 10.02 -1.31
CA CYS A 495 -4.78 10.93 -0.91
C CYS A 495 -5.65 10.37 0.22
N ARG A 496 -5.32 9.19 0.78
CA ARG A 496 -6.04 8.63 1.93
C ARG A 496 -5.40 9.10 3.23
N SER A 497 -6.19 9.78 4.04
CA SER A 497 -5.81 10.13 5.41
C SER A 497 -5.83 8.89 6.31
N ALA A 498 -5.26 8.99 7.52
CA ALA A 498 -5.14 7.86 8.47
C ALA A 498 -6.48 7.24 8.91
N ASP A 499 -7.59 7.99 8.79
CA ASP A 499 -8.95 7.49 8.99
C ASP A 499 -9.49 6.65 7.81
N GLY A 500 -8.67 6.41 6.79
CA GLY A 500 -9.02 5.70 5.55
C GLY A 500 -9.83 6.54 4.56
N SER A 501 -10.25 7.76 4.93
CA SER A 501 -11.08 8.63 4.09
C SER A 501 -10.25 9.30 3.00
N LEU A 502 -10.89 9.62 1.87
CA LEU A 502 -10.24 10.33 0.77
C LEU A 502 -10.24 11.82 1.08
N CYS A 503 -9.06 12.44 1.19
CA CYS A 503 -8.91 13.87 1.46
C CYS A 503 -9.75 14.36 2.66
N SER A 504 -9.72 13.62 3.78
CA SER A 504 -10.53 13.87 4.98
C SER A 504 -12.04 13.98 4.75
N GLY A 505 -12.55 13.48 3.61
CA GLY A 505 -13.93 13.69 3.14
C GLY A 505 -14.25 15.13 2.74
N ARG A 506 -13.25 15.96 2.44
CA ARG A 506 -13.36 17.43 2.29
C ARG A 506 -12.66 17.97 1.03
N GLY A 507 -12.36 17.08 0.10
CA GLY A 507 -11.67 17.37 -1.15
C GLY A 507 -11.70 16.18 -2.09
N ARG A 508 -11.06 16.37 -3.24
CA ARG A 508 -10.98 15.38 -4.31
C ARG A 508 -9.51 15.05 -4.57
N CYS A 509 -9.20 13.77 -4.71
CA CYS A 509 -7.87 13.35 -5.13
C CYS A 509 -7.71 13.57 -6.63
N VAL A 510 -6.78 14.44 -7.01
CA VAL A 510 -6.42 14.73 -8.40
C VAL A 510 -4.93 14.46 -8.56
N CYS A 511 -4.58 13.48 -9.39
CA CYS A 511 -3.20 13.07 -9.65
C CYS A 511 -2.37 12.77 -8.39
N GLY A 512 -2.97 12.06 -7.43
CA GLY A 512 -2.32 11.68 -6.19
C GLY A 512 -2.16 12.81 -5.16
N ARG A 513 -2.81 13.96 -5.37
CA ARG A 513 -2.85 15.08 -4.42
C ARG A 513 -4.29 15.50 -4.10
N CYS A 514 -4.56 15.87 -2.86
CA CYS A 514 -5.87 16.40 -2.50
C CYS A 514 -6.07 17.86 -2.94
N VAL A 515 -7.22 18.11 -3.57
CA VAL A 515 -7.73 19.45 -3.90
C VAL A 515 -8.97 19.68 -3.05
N CYS A 516 -8.92 20.64 -2.13
CA CYS A 516 -9.97 20.86 -1.14
C CYS A 516 -11.19 21.55 -1.76
N ASP A 517 -12.41 21.12 -1.42
CA ASP A 517 -13.64 21.74 -1.93
C ASP A 517 -13.92 23.12 -1.30
N ASP A 518 -13.28 23.45 -0.16
CA ASP A 518 -13.34 24.75 0.52
C ASP A 518 -11.93 25.36 0.60
N SER A 519 -11.77 26.57 0.07
CA SER A 519 -10.50 27.30 -0.03
C SER A 519 -9.90 27.72 1.32
N ARG A 520 -10.66 27.61 2.42
CA ARG A 520 -10.17 27.84 3.79
C ARG A 520 -9.51 26.60 4.40
N ARG A 521 -9.52 25.47 3.68
CA ARG A 521 -8.93 24.20 4.10
C ARG A 521 -7.59 23.97 3.44
N TYR A 522 -6.65 23.39 4.19
CA TYR A 522 -5.32 23.05 3.72
C TYR A 522 -4.76 21.84 4.47
N GLY A 523 -3.53 21.43 4.12
CA GLY A 523 -2.94 20.16 4.52
C GLY A 523 -3.04 19.13 3.39
N ASP A 524 -2.20 18.10 3.43
CA ASP A 524 -2.07 17.12 2.35
C ASP A 524 -3.35 16.31 2.12
N PHE A 525 -4.25 16.29 3.11
CA PHE A 525 -5.55 15.63 3.06
C PHE A 525 -6.72 16.59 3.35
N CYS A 526 -6.55 17.92 3.21
CA CYS A 526 -7.61 18.91 3.49
C CYS A 526 -8.14 18.91 4.94
N GLU A 527 -7.33 18.38 5.87
CA GLU A 527 -7.70 18.13 7.26
C GLU A 527 -7.78 19.43 8.08
N ARG A 528 -6.91 20.41 7.78
CA ARG A 528 -6.76 21.64 8.57
C ARG A 528 -7.74 22.70 8.11
N CYS A 529 -8.46 23.31 9.04
CA CYS A 529 -9.23 24.52 8.78
C CYS A 529 -9.36 25.37 10.06
N PRO A 530 -8.37 26.23 10.37
CA PRO A 530 -8.42 27.12 11.52
C PRO A 530 -9.68 28.00 11.53
N ALA A 531 -10.11 28.48 10.36
CA ALA A 531 -11.31 29.29 10.20
C ALA A 531 -12.64 28.52 10.30
N CYS A 532 -12.62 27.18 10.27
CA CYS A 532 -13.82 26.35 10.46
C CYS A 532 -14.02 25.95 11.93
N GLN A 533 -12.99 26.10 12.77
CA GLN A 533 -12.92 25.48 14.09
C GLN A 533 -13.39 26.43 15.20
N SER A 534 -14.66 26.82 15.16
CA SER A 534 -15.36 27.33 16.35
C SER A 534 -16.11 26.19 17.05
N THR A 535 -15.35 25.24 17.62
CA THR A 535 -15.86 24.09 18.39
C THR A 535 -16.81 24.49 19.53
N CYS A 536 -16.81 25.76 19.94
CA CYS A 536 -17.73 26.30 20.92
C CYS A 536 -19.17 26.51 20.40
N GLN A 537 -19.40 26.75 19.09
CA GLN A 537 -20.75 27.01 18.57
C GLN A 537 -21.68 25.79 18.65
N SER A 538 -21.16 24.58 18.40
CA SER A 538 -21.90 23.32 18.62
C SER A 538 -22.19 23.09 20.10
N ASN A 539 -21.25 23.46 20.96
CA ASN A 539 -21.27 23.13 22.39
C ASN A 539 -22.09 24.13 23.22
N TRP A 540 -22.34 25.34 22.69
CA TRP A 540 -23.14 26.39 23.34
C TRP A 540 -24.54 25.90 23.74
N ARG A 541 -25.14 25.00 22.95
CA ARG A 541 -26.47 24.41 23.25
C ARG A 541 -26.46 23.54 24.51
N CYS A 542 -25.34 22.87 24.81
CA CYS A 542 -25.18 22.11 26.05
C CYS A 542 -24.94 23.04 27.25
N VAL A 543 -24.15 24.11 27.06
CA VAL A 543 -23.92 25.14 28.09
C VAL A 543 -25.24 25.81 28.49
N ASP A 544 -26.05 26.21 27.51
CA ASP A 544 -27.37 26.83 27.72
C ASP A 544 -28.37 25.90 28.41
N CYS A 545 -28.34 24.59 28.09
CA CYS A 545 -29.12 23.55 28.76
C CYS A 545 -28.78 23.46 30.25
N HIS A 546 -27.50 23.38 30.60
CA HIS A 546 -27.04 23.28 32.00
C HIS A 546 -27.15 24.58 32.80
N LEU A 547 -27.07 25.74 32.15
CA LEU A 547 -27.38 27.03 32.78
C LEU A 547 -28.87 27.15 33.12
N SER A 548 -29.75 26.61 32.28
CA SER A 548 -31.21 26.68 32.44
C SER A 548 -31.80 25.62 33.38
N HIS A 549 -31.20 24.42 33.44
CA HIS A 549 -31.70 23.26 34.20
C HIS A 549 -30.79 22.81 35.35
N GLY A 550 -29.67 23.50 35.57
CA GLY A 550 -28.72 23.19 36.63
C GLY A 550 -27.73 22.07 36.30
N LEU A 551 -26.69 22.00 37.12
CA LEU A 551 -25.60 21.00 37.03
C LEU A 551 -25.84 19.77 37.93
N THR A 552 -26.92 19.75 38.71
CA THR A 552 -27.18 18.66 39.65
C THR A 552 -27.86 17.48 38.95
N GLN A 553 -27.50 16.26 39.36
CA GLN A 553 -27.92 15.01 38.72
C GLN A 553 -29.45 14.76 38.76
N LYS A 554 -30.20 15.51 39.59
CA LYS A 554 -31.66 15.38 39.74
C LYS A 554 -32.47 16.33 38.86
N GLU A 555 -31.94 17.50 38.49
CA GLU A 555 -32.67 18.51 37.73
C GLU A 555 -32.15 18.62 36.28
N GLY A 556 -30.86 18.42 36.06
CA GLY A 556 -30.22 18.43 34.73
C GLY A 556 -30.31 17.10 33.95
N GLY A 557 -31.14 16.13 34.35
CA GLY A 557 -31.09 14.75 33.87
C GLY A 557 -31.22 14.58 32.34
N HIS A 558 -31.99 15.42 31.66
CA HIS A 558 -32.11 15.39 30.20
C HIS A 558 -30.88 15.99 29.49
N CYS A 559 -30.30 17.07 30.04
CA CYS A 559 -29.06 17.66 29.56
C CYS A 559 -27.88 16.68 29.76
N ASN A 560 -27.75 16.07 30.95
CA ASN A 560 -26.71 15.07 31.25
C ASN A 560 -26.69 13.94 30.21
N ASN A 561 -27.85 13.31 29.96
CA ASN A 561 -27.94 12.18 29.02
C ASN A 561 -27.62 12.55 27.56
N THR A 562 -27.75 13.83 27.20
CA THR A 562 -27.55 14.32 25.82
C THR A 562 -26.16 14.93 25.61
N CYS A 563 -25.54 15.48 26.66
CA CYS A 563 -24.29 16.25 26.60
C CYS A 563 -23.09 15.60 27.30
N ALA A 564 -23.27 14.51 28.07
CA ALA A 564 -22.20 13.79 28.76
C ALA A 564 -20.97 13.41 27.89
N PRO A 565 -21.07 13.08 26.59
CA PRO A 565 -19.88 12.75 25.78
C PRO A 565 -18.94 13.93 25.48
N LEU A 566 -19.36 15.17 25.79
CA LEU A 566 -18.71 16.41 25.34
C LEU A 566 -18.23 17.31 26.48
N VAL A 567 -18.54 16.98 27.74
CA VAL A 567 -18.19 17.79 28.92
C VAL A 567 -17.56 16.88 29.98
N GLY A 568 -16.30 17.12 30.30
CA GLY A 568 -15.63 16.46 31.43
C GLY A 568 -16.12 17.03 32.75
N TYR A 569 -16.77 16.22 33.58
CA TYR A 569 -17.17 16.59 34.93
C TYR A 569 -15.99 16.35 35.88
N THR A 570 -15.48 17.41 36.49
CA THR A 570 -14.62 17.34 37.68
C THR A 570 -15.52 17.39 38.92
N GLU A 571 -15.48 16.36 39.76
CA GLU A 571 -16.25 16.36 41.01
C GLU A 571 -15.69 17.38 42.02
N ASP A 572 -16.62 17.96 42.78
CA ASP A 572 -16.45 18.76 44.00
C ASP A 572 -15.50 19.97 44.01
N VAL A 573 -16.07 21.14 43.72
CA VAL A 573 -15.67 22.40 44.37
C VAL A 573 -16.90 23.05 45.03
N PRO A 574 -16.96 23.14 46.38
CA PRO A 574 -18.11 23.70 47.08
C PRO A 574 -18.07 25.24 47.05
N GLY A 575 -18.86 25.86 46.19
CA GLY A 575 -19.19 27.29 46.31
C GLY A 575 -19.37 28.06 45.01
N THR A 576 -20.57 28.63 44.84
CA THR A 576 -20.95 29.69 43.88
C THR A 576 -20.91 29.34 42.37
N ALA A 577 -22.06 29.50 41.72
CA ALA A 577 -22.28 29.30 40.28
C ALA A 577 -21.49 30.26 39.36
N GLY A 578 -20.71 31.20 39.91
CA GLY A 578 -19.94 32.18 39.16
C GLY A 578 -18.60 31.67 38.59
N LEU A 579 -18.02 30.61 39.15
CA LEU A 579 -16.71 30.11 38.72
C LEU A 579 -16.78 29.31 37.40
N ALA A 580 -17.81 28.46 37.24
CA ALA A 580 -17.98 27.62 36.04
C ALA A 580 -18.06 28.44 34.75
N ASN A 581 -18.70 29.61 34.81
CA ASN A 581 -18.84 30.51 33.66
C ASN A 581 -17.48 31.11 33.21
N ARG A 582 -16.55 31.34 34.16
CA ARG A 582 -15.17 31.78 33.84
C ARG A 582 -14.35 30.65 33.19
N ILE A 583 -14.50 29.41 33.66
CA ILE A 583 -13.79 28.25 33.10
C ILE A 583 -14.23 28.00 31.65
N PHE A 584 -15.54 28.04 31.36
CA PHE A 584 -16.05 27.88 30.00
C PHE A 584 -15.64 29.01 29.05
N GLN A 585 -15.60 30.27 29.51
CA GLN A 585 -15.06 31.38 28.70
C GLN A 585 -13.56 31.22 28.41
N HIS A 586 -12.77 30.71 29.36
CA HIS A 586 -11.34 30.48 29.15
C HIS A 586 -11.05 29.38 28.11
N LEU A 587 -11.86 28.33 28.07
CA LEU A 587 -11.75 27.23 27.10
C LEU A 587 -12.18 27.59 25.67
N CYS A 588 -12.90 28.69 25.48
CA CYS A 588 -13.48 29.09 24.19
C CYS A 588 -13.00 30.44 23.63
N SER A 589 -12.08 31.14 24.32
CA SER A 589 -11.56 32.42 23.82
C SER A 589 -10.51 32.19 22.71
N PRO A 590 -10.58 32.89 21.57
CA PRO A 590 -9.58 32.74 20.51
C PRO A 590 -8.24 33.34 20.94
N TYR A 591 -7.16 32.55 20.84
CA TYR A 591 -5.79 33.05 20.95
C TYR A 591 -5.55 34.17 19.93
N LYS A 592 -5.38 35.41 20.41
CA LYS A 592 -4.78 36.50 19.63
C LYS A 592 -3.26 36.43 19.78
N HIS A 593 -2.55 36.52 18.67
CA HIS A 593 -1.11 36.82 18.69
C HIS A 593 -0.87 38.27 19.20
N PRO A 594 0.31 38.54 19.80
CA PRO A 594 0.59 39.82 20.44
C PRO A 594 1.18 40.83 19.44
N GLU A 595 0.45 41.90 19.13
CA GLU A 595 1.05 43.15 18.65
C GLU A 595 0.38 44.37 19.34
N ASN A 596 1.22 45.14 20.03
CA ASN A 596 1.12 46.58 20.33
C ASN A 596 -0.19 47.18 20.93
N GLY A 597 -0.10 47.64 22.19
CA GLY A 597 -0.61 48.97 22.56
C GLY A 597 -1.65 49.12 23.70
N ALA A 598 -1.15 49.61 24.86
CA ALA A 598 -1.80 50.51 25.84
C ALA A 598 -3.09 50.12 26.61
N PHE A 599 -3.20 50.64 27.84
CA PHE A 599 -4.18 50.27 28.89
C PHE A 599 -4.99 51.47 29.43
N SER A 600 -6.21 51.19 29.93
CA SER A 600 -7.04 51.88 30.96
C SER A 600 -8.48 51.30 30.89
N ASP A 601 -9.45 51.44 31.80
CA ASP A 601 -9.57 51.59 33.28
C ASP A 601 -11.07 51.38 33.62
N LEU A 602 -11.58 51.06 34.82
CA LEU A 602 -11.05 50.74 36.16
C LEU A 602 -12.14 49.86 36.85
N SER A 603 -11.84 48.83 37.67
CA SER A 603 -11.75 48.93 39.14
C SER A 603 -11.82 47.53 39.80
N SER A 604 -11.35 47.43 41.05
CA SER A 604 -11.48 46.28 41.99
C SER A 604 -10.76 44.95 41.68
N GLY A 605 -9.43 44.99 41.65
CA GLY A 605 -8.61 44.30 42.67
C GLY A 605 -8.47 42.77 42.68
N LEU A 606 -7.60 42.23 41.82
CA LEU A 606 -6.60 41.23 42.23
C LEU A 606 -5.38 41.35 41.29
N THR A 607 -4.16 41.43 41.84
CA THR A 607 -2.96 41.82 41.08
C THR A 607 -2.25 40.63 40.44
N ILE A 608 -2.01 40.69 39.13
CA ILE A 608 -0.98 39.90 38.45
C ILE A 608 0.31 40.73 38.46
N ILE A 609 1.42 40.13 38.91
CA ILE A 609 2.75 40.72 38.78
C ILE A 609 3.31 40.33 37.42
N ASN A 610 3.58 41.31 36.59
CA ASN A 610 4.57 41.24 35.51
C ASN A 610 5.33 42.56 35.53
N ASP A 611 6.64 42.51 35.68
CA ASP A 611 7.56 43.40 34.97
C ASP A 611 8.97 42.79 34.97
N ILE A 612 9.49 42.65 33.74
CA ILE A 612 10.79 42.14 33.24
C ILE A 612 10.80 40.66 32.86
#